data_AF-A0A429ZMY5-F1
#
_entry.id   AF-A0A429ZMY5-F1
#
_cell.length_a   1.000
_cell.length_b   1.000
_cell.length_c   1.000
_cell.angle_alpha   90.00
_cell.angle_beta   90.00
_cell.angle_gamma   90.00
#
_symmetry.space_group_name_H-M   'P 1'
#
loop_
_entity.id
_entity.type
_entity.pdbx_description
1 polymer ?
#
loop_
_entity_poly.entity_id
_entity_poly.type
_entity_poly.pdbx_seq_one_letter_code
_entity_poly.pdbx_strand_id
1 'polypeptide(L)'
;MKNLIFNELRIFSRNYKVKLLVLVLITLGLVGAFAVDSLNIGNLEKAKKIEAQAVNGALKDISEKERLATPKSELANSLISLESLISKQQMALITENNQLYLAKEAEIIDLQLSLIGQNKSLDLQSFFPPSFQLAGDKVINQYLVKETIPKNFNLLNGVSYTMFFSSLLLTFWSIFLFILYADILTEDFEHDTLLKGLPYLFSQRLWAKIWLQFLFMLLALFLAISGAFLTMSLRYSVGDVSYPYSIYFNHNYHAIPFRLYLPLVFIIIACLTLFILLFSVCLNLLTKNSYVTLFIQFSTYFLATLWPLSNKYLVFSPIPYLNAQAILTGETAVTAGLPSIDLLTGLLILCAWIILLSLVIHFVTANRKVAKT
;
A
#
# COMPACT_ATOMS: atom_id res chain seq x y z
N MET A 1 -3.00 -27.05 -25.47
CA MET A 1 -3.07 -26.10 -24.34
C MET A 1 -3.41 -26.77 -23.01
N LYS A 2 -4.52 -27.52 -22.87
CA LYS A 2 -4.89 -28.17 -21.58
C LYS A 2 -3.77 -29.02 -20.95
N ASN A 3 -3.11 -29.90 -21.71
CA ASN A 3 -2.02 -30.74 -21.20
C ASN A 3 -0.78 -29.94 -20.77
N LEU A 4 -0.51 -28.81 -21.43
CA LEU A 4 0.59 -27.93 -21.07
C LEU A 4 0.31 -27.19 -19.75
N ILE A 5 -0.91 -26.66 -19.60
CA ILE A 5 -1.35 -26.03 -18.35
C ILE A 5 -1.29 -27.03 -17.19
N PHE A 6 -1.73 -28.27 -17.41
CA PHE A 6 -1.71 -29.31 -16.38
C PHE A 6 -0.27 -29.71 -15.97
N ASN A 7 0.64 -29.83 -16.95
CA ASN A 7 2.04 -30.13 -16.67
C ASN A 7 2.74 -28.99 -15.91
N GLU A 8 2.55 -27.74 -16.34
CA GLU A 8 3.08 -26.57 -15.63
C GLU A 8 2.48 -26.45 -14.22
N LEU A 9 1.19 -26.72 -14.05
CA LEU A 9 0.54 -26.74 -12.72
C LEU A 9 1.11 -27.84 -11.81
N ARG A 10 1.48 -29.01 -12.38
CA ARG A 10 2.14 -30.08 -11.62
C ARG A 10 3.57 -29.72 -11.21
N ILE A 11 4.33 -29.06 -12.09
CA ILE A 11 5.69 -28.59 -11.79
C ILE A 11 5.62 -27.48 -10.73
N PHE A 12 4.75 -26.51 -10.94
CA PHE A 12 4.56 -25.38 -10.04
C PHE A 12 4.06 -25.81 -8.66
N SER A 13 3.11 -26.74 -8.58
CA SER A 13 2.68 -27.32 -7.30
C SER A 13 3.77 -28.15 -6.61
N ARG A 14 4.88 -28.48 -7.26
CA ARG A 14 6.04 -29.09 -6.60
C ARG A 14 7.07 -28.05 -6.13
N ASN A 15 6.96 -26.80 -6.55
CA ASN A 15 7.84 -25.74 -6.12
C ASN A 15 7.55 -25.36 -4.66
N TYR A 16 8.42 -25.82 -3.76
CA TYR A 16 8.27 -25.62 -2.31
C TYR A 16 8.42 -24.15 -1.90
N LYS A 17 9.21 -23.35 -2.64
CA LYS A 17 9.42 -21.93 -2.37
C LYS A 17 8.12 -21.17 -2.51
N VAL A 18 7.40 -21.37 -3.62
CA VAL A 18 6.13 -20.68 -3.88
C VAL A 18 5.06 -21.10 -2.86
N LYS A 19 4.99 -22.40 -2.54
CA LYS A 19 4.08 -22.91 -1.49
C LYS A 19 4.38 -22.31 -0.13
N LEU A 20 5.66 -22.26 0.25
CA LEU A 20 6.09 -21.71 1.54
C LEU A 20 5.76 -20.21 1.61
N LEU A 21 6.06 -19.45 0.55
CA LEU A 21 5.77 -18.01 0.52
C LEU A 21 4.26 -17.70 0.55
N VAL A 22 3.44 -18.50 -0.14
CA VAL A 22 1.97 -18.37 -0.04
C VAL A 22 1.46 -18.77 1.35
N LEU A 23 2.03 -19.82 1.95
CA LEU A 23 1.70 -20.20 3.32
C LEU A 23 2.10 -19.10 4.32
N VAL A 24 3.26 -18.46 4.13
CA VAL A 24 3.69 -17.28 4.91
C VAL A 24 2.68 -16.14 4.75
N LEU A 25 2.22 -15.84 3.54
CA LEU A 25 1.23 -14.78 3.30
C LEU A 25 -0.08 -15.04 4.04
N ILE A 26 -0.60 -16.27 3.95
CA ILE A 26 -1.84 -16.67 4.63
C ILE A 26 -1.65 -16.64 6.15
N THR A 27 -0.55 -17.22 6.65
CA THR A 27 -0.25 -17.24 8.08
C THR A 27 -0.03 -15.84 8.65
N LEU A 28 0.57 -14.92 7.90
CA LEU A 28 0.76 -13.54 8.34
C LEU A 28 -0.60 -12.83 8.51
N GLY A 29 -1.57 -13.08 7.63
CA GLY A 29 -2.95 -12.60 7.80
C GLY A 29 -3.64 -13.16 9.05
N LEU A 30 -3.42 -14.44 9.36
CA LEU A 30 -4.02 -15.11 10.53
C LEU A 30 -3.33 -14.69 11.85
N VAL A 31 -1.99 -14.73 11.90
CA VAL A 31 -1.18 -14.38 13.08
C VAL A 31 -1.28 -12.89 13.38
N GLY A 32 -1.32 -12.05 12.35
CA GLY A 32 -1.55 -10.61 12.51
C GLY A 32 -2.81 -10.29 13.30
N ALA A 33 -3.86 -11.13 13.18
CA ALA A 33 -5.10 -10.91 13.91
C ALA A 33 -4.93 -11.13 15.42
N PHE A 34 -4.13 -12.12 15.80
CA PHE A 34 -3.75 -12.34 17.21
C PHE A 34 -2.80 -11.24 17.73
N ALA A 35 -1.90 -10.76 16.87
CA ALA A 35 -0.99 -9.68 17.22
C ALA A 35 -1.73 -8.36 17.50
N VAL A 36 -2.73 -8.00 16.69
CA VAL A 36 -3.54 -6.78 16.89
C VAL A 36 -4.22 -6.77 18.25
N ASP A 37 -4.80 -7.89 18.65
CA ASP A 37 -5.46 -8.07 19.95
C ASP A 37 -4.47 -7.96 21.11
N SER A 38 -3.35 -8.72 21.05
CA SER A 38 -2.34 -8.71 22.11
C SER A 38 -1.61 -7.37 22.26
N LEU A 39 -1.42 -6.63 21.17
CA LEU A 39 -0.71 -5.35 21.15
C LEU A 39 -1.65 -4.13 21.31
N ASN A 40 -2.96 -4.34 21.43
CA ASN A 40 -3.98 -3.29 21.47
C ASN A 40 -3.82 -2.25 20.34
N ILE A 41 -3.52 -2.74 19.13
CA ILE A 41 -3.36 -1.88 17.95
C ILE A 41 -4.75 -1.39 17.55
N GLY A 42 -4.88 -0.08 17.29
CA GLY A 42 -6.16 0.53 16.93
C GLY A 42 -7.04 0.95 18.11
N ASN A 43 -6.51 0.96 19.34
CA ASN A 43 -7.22 1.58 20.46
C ASN A 43 -7.20 3.12 20.33
N LEU A 44 -8.38 3.70 20.07
CA LEU A 44 -8.58 5.14 19.89
C LEU A 44 -8.12 5.96 21.09
N GLU A 45 -8.35 5.49 22.32
CA GLU A 45 -7.94 6.21 23.53
C GLU A 45 -6.41 6.29 23.63
N LYS A 46 -5.72 5.18 23.35
CA LYS A 46 -4.25 5.14 23.32
C LYS A 46 -3.69 6.05 22.22
N ALA A 47 -4.27 6.01 21.02
CA ALA A 47 -3.88 6.89 19.92
C ALA A 47 -4.03 8.37 20.28
N LYS A 48 -5.15 8.75 20.92
CA LYS A 48 -5.39 10.15 21.33
C LYS A 48 -4.54 10.61 22.51
N LYS A 49 -4.11 9.71 23.38
CA LYS A 49 -3.09 10.02 24.40
C LYS A 49 -1.72 10.32 23.77
N ILE A 50 -1.33 9.57 22.75
CA ILE A 50 -0.07 9.81 22.01
C ILE A 50 -0.14 11.16 21.27
N GLU A 51 -1.26 11.47 20.62
CA GLU A 51 -1.46 12.76 19.96
C GLU A 51 -1.38 13.94 20.94
N ALA A 52 -2.04 13.83 22.10
CA ALA A 52 -1.93 14.85 23.16
C ALA A 52 -0.49 15.03 23.65
N GLN A 53 0.26 13.93 23.80
CA GLN A 53 1.68 13.98 24.18
C GLN A 53 2.53 14.68 23.12
N ALA A 54 2.26 14.45 21.84
CA ALA A 54 2.98 15.09 20.74
C ALA A 54 2.74 16.61 20.70
N VAL A 55 1.48 17.06 20.88
CA VAL A 55 1.13 18.48 20.98
C VAL A 55 1.81 19.13 22.19
N ASN A 56 1.82 18.44 23.34
CA ASN A 56 2.49 18.93 24.53
C ASN A 56 4.02 18.97 24.39
N GLY A 57 4.60 18.07 23.59
CA GLY A 57 5.98 18.14 23.15
C GLY A 57 6.27 19.39 22.32
N ALA A 58 5.44 19.66 21.31
CA ALA A 58 5.56 20.84 20.46
C ALA A 58 5.44 22.15 21.26
N LEU A 59 4.47 22.22 22.18
CA LEU A 59 4.28 23.36 23.08
C LEU A 59 5.52 23.64 23.93
N LYS A 60 6.17 22.60 24.46
CA LYS A 60 7.39 22.75 25.27
C LYS A 60 8.58 23.23 24.44
N ASP A 61 8.81 22.62 23.28
CA ASP A 61 9.90 23.02 22.37
C ASP A 61 9.75 24.48 21.89
N ILE A 62 8.51 24.89 21.58
CA ILE A 62 8.21 26.26 21.18
C ILE A 62 8.32 27.22 22.37
N SER A 63 7.81 26.85 23.55
CA SER A 63 7.94 27.69 24.75
C SER A 63 9.42 27.93 25.12
N GLU A 64 10.29 26.94 24.90
CA GLU A 64 11.74 27.07 25.09
C GLU A 64 12.38 27.99 24.04
N LYS A 65 12.04 27.82 22.75
CA LYS A 65 12.52 28.68 21.66
C LYS A 65 12.01 30.13 21.75
N GLU A 66 10.75 30.32 22.17
CA GLU A 66 10.12 31.63 22.32
C GLU A 66 10.57 32.38 23.59
N ARG A 67 10.93 31.65 24.66
CA ARG A 67 11.59 32.23 25.84
C ARG A 67 12.88 32.97 25.50
N LEU A 68 13.55 32.58 24.43
CA LEU A 68 14.77 33.22 23.93
C LEU A 68 14.49 34.44 23.03
N ALA A 69 13.25 34.66 22.59
CA ALA A 69 12.92 35.65 21.56
C ALA A 69 11.97 36.78 22.01
N THR A 70 10.81 36.49 22.62
CA THR A 70 9.67 37.43 22.89
C THR A 70 9.18 38.30 21.70
N PRO A 71 7.86 38.58 21.56
CA PRO A 71 6.72 38.25 22.42
C PRO A 71 5.76 37.21 21.81
N LYS A 72 5.14 36.43 22.71
CA LYS A 72 3.80 35.79 22.65
C LYS A 72 3.23 35.59 21.24
N SER A 73 3.57 34.46 20.62
CA SER A 73 3.17 34.17 19.26
C SER A 73 1.73 33.64 19.19
N GLU A 74 1.03 34.00 18.13
CA GLU A 74 -0.25 33.42 17.72
C GLU A 74 -0.18 31.88 17.62
N LEU A 75 1.03 31.33 17.44
CA LEU A 75 1.32 29.91 17.37
C LEU A 75 1.13 29.22 18.73
N ALA A 76 1.67 29.79 19.82
CA ALA A 76 1.47 29.24 21.16
C ALA A 76 -0.03 29.19 21.53
N ASN A 77 -0.79 30.25 21.19
CA ASN A 77 -2.24 30.28 21.41
C ASN A 77 -2.97 29.21 20.57
N SER A 78 -2.52 28.97 19.33
CA SER A 78 -3.09 27.96 18.44
C SER A 78 -2.78 26.53 18.90
N LEU A 79 -1.62 26.30 19.53
CA LEU A 79 -1.31 25.00 20.14
C LEU A 79 -2.06 24.76 21.44
N ILE A 80 -2.26 25.79 22.27
CA ILE A 80 -3.11 25.70 23.47
C ILE A 80 -4.56 25.39 23.07
N SER A 81 -5.07 26.02 22.01
CA SER A 81 -6.40 25.73 21.52
C SER A 81 -6.50 24.29 20.99
N LEU A 82 -5.46 23.80 20.28
CA LEU A 82 -5.36 22.40 19.85
C LEU A 82 -5.38 21.41 21.04
N GLU A 83 -4.61 21.65 22.09
CA GLU A 83 -4.61 20.81 23.30
C GLU A 83 -6.01 20.77 23.95
N SER A 84 -6.67 21.92 24.05
CA SER A 84 -8.05 22.01 24.54
C SER A 84 -9.03 21.24 23.65
N LEU A 85 -8.88 21.29 22.32
CA LEU A 85 -9.72 20.54 21.39
C LEU A 85 -9.51 19.03 21.51
N ILE A 86 -8.26 18.57 21.61
CA ILE A 86 -7.93 17.15 21.84
C ILE A 86 -8.51 16.68 23.17
N SER A 87 -8.40 17.48 24.24
CA SER A 87 -9.01 17.16 25.54
C SER A 87 -10.53 17.04 25.44
N LYS A 88 -11.20 17.95 24.72
CA LYS A 88 -12.66 17.86 24.47
C LYS A 88 -13.02 16.64 23.63
N GLN A 89 -12.19 16.28 22.65
CA GLN A 89 -12.37 15.07 21.84
C GLN A 89 -12.22 13.80 22.69
N GLN A 90 -11.24 13.75 23.60
CA GLN A 90 -11.08 12.63 24.55
C GLN A 90 -12.28 12.52 25.49
N MET A 91 -12.78 13.64 26.02
CA MET A 91 -14.00 13.64 26.82
C MET A 91 -15.20 13.13 26.02
N ALA A 92 -15.35 13.56 24.75
CA ALA A 92 -16.40 13.06 23.88
C ALA A 92 -16.32 11.53 23.70
N LEU A 93 -15.11 10.97 23.60
CA LEU A 93 -14.88 9.53 23.53
C LEU A 93 -15.30 8.81 24.83
N ILE A 94 -14.95 9.36 26.01
CA ILE A 94 -15.34 8.80 27.31
C ILE A 94 -16.86 8.86 27.52
N THR A 95 -17.50 9.94 27.07
CA THR A 95 -18.96 10.13 27.15
C THR A 95 -19.73 9.46 26.01
N GLU A 96 -19.05 8.72 25.13
CA GLU A 96 -19.62 8.07 23.94
C GLU A 96 -20.41 9.02 23.01
N ASN A 97 -20.08 10.31 23.02
CA ASN A 97 -20.74 11.33 22.20
C ASN A 97 -20.05 11.45 20.84
N ASN A 98 -20.47 10.59 19.90
CA ASN A 98 -19.87 10.52 18.56
C ASN A 98 -19.99 11.83 17.75
N GLN A 99 -21.11 12.55 17.88
CA GLN A 99 -21.30 13.82 17.15
C GLN A 99 -20.30 14.88 17.62
N LEU A 100 -20.15 15.02 18.94
CA LEU A 100 -19.17 15.93 19.51
C LEU A 100 -17.74 15.51 19.14
N TYR A 101 -17.46 14.21 19.13
CA TYR A 101 -16.17 13.68 18.73
C TYR A 101 -15.82 14.08 17.28
N LEU A 102 -16.73 13.82 16.33
CA LEU A 102 -16.52 14.12 14.91
C LEU A 102 -16.38 15.63 14.65
N ALA A 103 -17.20 16.44 15.32
CA ALA A 103 -17.11 17.90 15.24
C ALA A 103 -15.74 18.41 15.72
N LYS A 104 -15.26 17.91 16.86
CA LYS A 104 -13.95 18.31 17.39
C LYS A 104 -12.79 17.79 16.54
N GLU A 105 -12.93 16.62 15.95
CA GLU A 105 -11.94 16.11 15.00
C GLU A 105 -11.79 17.01 13.76
N ALA A 106 -12.88 17.54 13.22
CA ALA A 106 -12.81 18.45 12.08
C ALA A 106 -12.05 19.74 12.43
N GLU A 107 -12.35 20.32 13.60
CA GLU A 107 -11.64 21.49 14.14
C GLU A 107 -10.14 21.22 14.35
N ILE A 108 -9.79 20.05 14.88
CA ILE A 108 -8.40 19.62 15.09
C ILE A 108 -7.64 19.54 13.76
N ILE A 109 -8.22 18.86 12.76
CA ILE A 109 -7.58 18.66 11.46
C ILE A 109 -7.37 19.99 10.73
N ASP A 110 -8.39 20.86 10.73
CA ASP A 110 -8.28 22.18 10.08
C ASP A 110 -7.21 23.05 10.74
N LEU A 111 -7.12 23.01 12.07
CA LEU A 111 -6.09 23.75 12.81
C LEU A 111 -4.70 23.19 12.54
N GLN A 112 -4.49 21.87 12.59
CA GLN A 112 -3.21 21.24 12.26
C GLN A 112 -2.75 21.54 10.83
N LEU A 113 -3.64 21.46 9.85
CA LEU A 113 -3.34 21.83 8.45
C LEU A 113 -2.96 23.31 8.31
N SER A 114 -3.65 24.21 9.03
CA SER A 114 -3.33 25.64 9.02
C SER A 114 -1.95 25.93 9.63
N LEU A 115 -1.59 25.24 10.72
CA LEU A 115 -0.30 25.39 11.39
C LEU A 115 0.85 24.91 10.50
N ILE A 116 0.70 23.76 9.85
CA ILE A 116 1.69 23.22 8.89
C ILE A 116 1.85 24.17 7.69
N GLY A 117 0.75 24.75 7.20
CA GLY A 117 0.76 25.65 6.06
C GLY A 117 1.43 27.00 6.33
N GLN A 118 1.17 27.60 7.50
CA GLN A 118 1.67 28.92 7.89
C GLN A 118 3.11 28.88 8.40
N ASN A 119 3.51 27.81 9.10
CA ASN A 119 4.78 27.75 9.83
C ASN A 119 5.76 26.73 9.23
N LYS A 120 6.02 26.84 7.92
CA LYS A 120 6.98 25.97 7.21
C LYS A 120 8.43 26.04 7.76
N SER A 121 8.76 27.08 8.54
CA SER A 121 10.08 27.32 9.11
C SER A 121 10.32 26.62 10.46
N LEU A 122 9.25 26.26 11.18
CA LEU A 122 9.35 25.47 12.40
C LEU A 122 9.16 24.00 12.05
N ASP A 123 9.95 23.13 12.67
CA ASP A 123 9.89 21.67 12.48
C ASP A 123 8.65 21.05 13.18
N LEU A 124 7.49 21.67 12.98
CA LEU A 124 6.19 21.19 13.45
C LEU A 124 5.77 19.89 12.75
N GLN A 125 6.37 19.58 11.60
CA GLN A 125 6.15 18.33 10.88
C GLN A 125 6.61 17.10 11.67
N SER A 126 7.56 17.26 12.60
CA SER A 126 7.99 16.19 13.50
C SER A 126 6.95 15.86 14.59
N PHE A 127 6.05 16.79 14.91
CA PHE A 127 5.06 16.65 15.99
C PHE A 127 3.65 16.32 15.50
N PHE A 128 3.34 16.62 14.24
CA PHE A 128 2.01 16.38 13.66
C PHE A 128 2.03 15.23 12.66
N PRO A 129 0.87 14.57 12.43
CA PRO A 129 0.73 13.67 11.31
C PRO A 129 1.05 14.39 9.99
N PRO A 130 1.64 13.69 9.00
CA PRO A 130 1.87 14.23 7.68
C PRO A 130 0.60 14.81 7.04
N SER A 131 0.74 15.87 6.23
CA SER A 131 -0.38 16.57 5.62
C SER A 131 -1.29 15.69 4.75
N PHE A 132 -0.73 14.64 4.11
CA PHE A 132 -1.53 13.68 3.35
C PHE A 132 -2.46 12.83 4.24
N GLN A 133 -2.01 12.48 5.46
CA GLN A 133 -2.85 11.75 6.42
C GLN A 133 -3.98 12.65 6.91
N LEU A 134 -3.66 13.89 7.29
CA LEU A 134 -4.65 14.88 7.73
C LEU A 134 -5.69 15.18 6.65
N ALA A 135 -5.27 15.32 5.39
CA ALA A 135 -6.18 15.52 4.27
C ALA A 135 -7.10 14.30 4.06
N GLY A 136 -6.59 13.08 4.22
CA GLY A 136 -7.41 11.88 4.16
C GLY A 136 -8.40 11.75 5.32
N ASP A 137 -7.95 12.01 6.54
CA ASP A 137 -8.77 11.99 7.75
C ASP A 137 -9.90 13.03 7.68
N LYS A 138 -9.64 14.19 7.06
CA LYS A 138 -10.66 15.21 6.81
C LYS A 138 -11.84 14.67 6.00
N VAL A 139 -11.55 13.99 4.89
CA VAL A 139 -12.60 13.48 3.99
C VAL A 139 -13.32 12.29 4.61
N ILE A 140 -12.60 11.45 5.39
CA ILE A 140 -13.22 10.40 6.21
C ILE A 140 -14.21 11.01 7.20
N ASN A 141 -13.80 12.03 7.96
CA ASN A 141 -14.67 12.69 8.93
C ASN A 141 -15.92 13.30 8.26
N GLN A 142 -15.73 14.04 7.17
CA GLN A 142 -16.85 14.59 6.38
C GLN A 142 -17.84 13.50 5.94
N TYR A 143 -17.33 12.34 5.53
CA TYR A 143 -18.17 11.20 5.15
C TYR A 143 -18.93 10.62 6.34
N LEU A 144 -18.26 10.42 7.49
CA LEU A 144 -18.87 9.90 8.71
C LEU A 144 -19.99 10.81 9.23
N VAL A 145 -19.78 12.14 9.18
CA VAL A 145 -20.81 13.12 9.55
C VAL A 145 -21.99 13.06 8.59
N LYS A 146 -21.72 13.01 7.28
CA LYS A 146 -22.77 13.00 6.24
C LYS A 146 -23.65 11.75 6.29
N GLU A 147 -23.03 10.58 6.43
CA GLU A 147 -23.72 9.29 6.43
C GLU A 147 -24.15 8.86 7.85
N THR A 148 -23.92 9.70 8.86
CA THR A 148 -24.25 9.45 10.28
C THR A 148 -23.65 8.14 10.84
N ILE A 149 -22.48 7.77 10.35
CA ILE A 149 -21.79 6.54 10.75
C ILE A 149 -21.00 6.82 12.04
N PRO A 150 -21.14 5.99 13.09
CA PRO A 150 -20.35 6.16 14.31
C PRO A 150 -18.88 5.90 14.03
N LYS A 151 -18.00 6.73 14.59
CA LYS A 151 -16.57 6.49 14.49
C LYS A 151 -16.17 5.34 15.41
N ASN A 152 -16.10 4.16 14.84
CA ASN A 152 -15.66 2.96 15.53
C ASN A 152 -14.40 2.40 14.89
N PHE A 153 -13.33 3.21 14.83
CA PHE A 153 -12.02 2.73 14.37
C PHE A 153 -11.38 1.89 15.47
N ASN A 154 -11.91 0.69 15.65
CA ASN A 154 -11.30 -0.36 16.44
C ASN A 154 -10.88 -1.46 15.46
N LEU A 155 -9.59 -1.82 15.45
CA LEU A 155 -9.10 -2.91 14.60
C LEU A 155 -9.67 -4.29 15.02
N LEU A 156 -10.36 -4.37 16.15
CA LEU A 156 -11.11 -5.54 16.61
C LEU A 156 -12.46 -5.71 15.87
N ASN A 157 -12.47 -5.52 14.55
CA ASN A 157 -13.56 -5.93 13.68
C ASN A 157 -13.03 -6.33 12.29
N GLY A 158 -13.80 -7.16 11.59
CA GLY A 158 -13.42 -7.72 10.30
C GLY A 158 -13.07 -6.66 9.25
N VAL A 159 -13.91 -5.63 9.09
CA VAL A 159 -13.72 -4.55 8.11
C VAL A 159 -12.44 -3.76 8.37
N SER A 160 -12.26 -3.23 9.58
CA SER A 160 -11.14 -2.35 9.94
C SER A 160 -9.81 -3.11 9.91
N TYR A 161 -9.79 -4.36 10.39
CA TYR A 161 -8.61 -5.20 10.27
C TYR A 161 -8.27 -5.51 8.82
N THR A 162 -9.27 -5.77 7.97
CA THR A 162 -9.02 -6.05 6.56
C THR A 162 -8.47 -4.82 5.83
N MET A 163 -8.96 -3.61 6.14
CA MET A 163 -8.36 -2.36 5.65
C MET A 163 -6.90 -2.21 6.09
N PHE A 164 -6.61 -2.49 7.36
CA PHE A 164 -5.24 -2.45 7.89
C PHE A 164 -4.33 -3.51 7.26
N PHE A 165 -4.80 -4.75 7.13
CA PHE A 165 -4.03 -5.82 6.52
C PHE A 165 -3.77 -5.55 5.03
N SER A 166 -4.77 -5.03 4.31
CA SER A 166 -4.59 -4.66 2.90
C SER A 166 -3.64 -3.46 2.71
N SER A 167 -3.60 -2.49 3.63
CA SER A 167 -2.61 -1.41 3.55
C SER A 167 -1.18 -1.92 3.75
N LEU A 168 -0.97 -2.87 4.66
CA LEU A 168 0.31 -3.56 4.82
C LEU A 168 0.69 -4.33 3.55
N LEU A 169 -0.25 -5.08 2.98
CA LEU A 169 -0.03 -5.77 1.71
C LEU A 169 0.39 -4.77 0.63
N LEU A 170 -0.38 -3.70 0.40
CA LEU A 170 -0.08 -2.69 -0.62
C LEU A 170 1.30 -2.02 -0.44
N THR A 171 1.79 -1.90 0.79
CA THR A 171 3.11 -1.34 1.09
C THR A 171 4.23 -2.31 0.70
N PHE A 172 4.11 -3.59 1.10
CA PHE A 172 5.18 -4.58 0.97
C PHE A 172 5.03 -5.53 -0.22
N TRP A 173 3.93 -5.44 -0.98
CA TRP A 173 3.60 -6.39 -2.05
C TRP A 173 4.71 -6.48 -3.10
N SER A 174 5.24 -5.34 -3.53
CA SER A 174 6.29 -5.29 -4.55
C SER A 174 7.56 -6.01 -4.12
N ILE A 175 7.99 -5.78 -2.88
CA ILE A 175 9.15 -6.43 -2.28
C ILE A 175 8.95 -7.95 -2.21
N PHE A 176 7.77 -8.37 -1.76
CA PHE A 176 7.40 -9.78 -1.70
C PHE A 176 7.46 -10.44 -3.09
N LEU A 177 6.94 -9.77 -4.12
CA LEU A 177 6.96 -10.28 -5.49
C LEU A 177 8.34 -10.32 -6.13
N PHE A 178 9.24 -9.38 -5.82
CA PHE A 178 10.63 -9.44 -6.30
C PHE A 178 11.32 -10.72 -5.86
N ILE A 179 11.19 -11.08 -4.58
CA ILE A 179 11.76 -12.30 -4.02
C ILE A 179 11.14 -13.54 -4.69
N LEU A 180 9.82 -13.49 -4.92
CA LEU A 180 9.07 -14.62 -5.46
C LEU A 180 9.35 -14.86 -6.95
N TYR A 181 9.52 -13.82 -7.75
CA TYR A 181 9.69 -13.91 -9.20
C TYR A 181 11.11 -13.73 -9.72
N ALA A 182 12.10 -13.42 -8.88
CA ALA A 182 13.50 -13.25 -9.28
C ALA A 182 14.07 -14.44 -10.08
N ASP A 183 13.66 -15.67 -9.77
CA ASP A 183 14.14 -16.91 -10.40
C ASP A 183 13.18 -17.52 -11.43
N ILE A 184 12.12 -16.79 -11.82
CA ILE A 184 11.02 -17.32 -12.65
C ILE A 184 11.46 -18.07 -13.92
N LEU A 185 12.57 -17.68 -14.54
CA LEU A 185 13.10 -18.33 -15.76
C LEU A 185 14.50 -18.90 -15.59
N THR A 186 15.21 -18.55 -14.52
CA THR A 186 16.60 -18.97 -14.32
C THR A 186 16.67 -20.49 -14.14
N GLU A 187 15.72 -21.07 -13.40
CA GLU A 187 15.58 -22.54 -13.23
C GLU A 187 15.40 -23.26 -14.59
N ASP A 188 14.67 -22.65 -15.53
CA ASP A 188 14.47 -23.20 -16.86
C ASP A 188 15.74 -23.13 -17.71
N PHE A 189 16.58 -22.10 -17.52
CA PHE A 189 17.86 -21.97 -18.22
C PHE A 189 18.93 -22.94 -17.68
N GLU A 190 18.90 -23.25 -16.38
CA GLU A 190 19.82 -24.21 -15.76
C GLU A 190 19.51 -25.66 -16.17
N HIS A 191 18.24 -25.96 -16.47
CA HIS A 191 17.77 -27.29 -16.86
C HIS A 191 17.28 -27.38 -18.31
N ASP A 192 17.92 -26.64 -19.22
CA ASP A 192 17.54 -26.53 -20.64
C ASP A 192 17.49 -27.90 -21.37
N THR A 193 18.25 -28.90 -20.91
CA THR A 193 18.25 -30.27 -21.48
C THR A 193 16.94 -31.03 -21.21
N LEU A 194 16.30 -30.84 -20.04
CA LEU A 194 15.01 -31.45 -19.71
C LEU A 194 13.86 -30.81 -20.51
N LEU A 195 14.03 -29.54 -20.89
CA LEU A 195 13.01 -28.76 -21.59
C LEU A 195 13.06 -28.90 -23.11
N LYS A 196 14.18 -29.37 -23.70
CA LYS A 196 14.31 -29.56 -25.16
C LYS A 196 13.47 -30.70 -25.74
N GLY A 197 13.03 -31.65 -24.91
CA GLY A 197 12.18 -32.78 -25.33
C GLY A 197 10.67 -32.49 -25.42
N LEU A 198 10.23 -31.29 -25.03
CA LEU A 198 8.81 -30.94 -25.03
C LEU A 198 8.36 -30.42 -26.41
N PRO A 199 7.21 -30.88 -26.95
CA PRO A 199 6.72 -30.51 -28.29
C PRO A 199 6.11 -29.09 -28.34
N TYR A 200 6.53 -28.19 -27.46
CA TYR A 200 5.95 -26.86 -27.29
C TYR A 200 6.99 -25.77 -27.51
N LEU A 201 6.56 -24.69 -28.18
CA LEU A 201 7.39 -23.51 -28.39
C LEU A 201 7.72 -22.85 -27.05
N PHE A 202 8.95 -22.32 -26.92
CA PHE A 202 9.39 -21.60 -25.72
C PHE A 202 8.43 -20.46 -25.33
N SER A 203 7.93 -19.69 -26.31
CA SER A 203 6.97 -18.61 -26.06
C SER A 203 5.64 -19.10 -25.46
N GLN A 204 5.11 -20.23 -25.93
CA GLN A 204 3.86 -20.79 -25.42
C GLN A 204 4.01 -21.27 -23.96
N ARG A 205 5.15 -21.90 -23.63
CA ARG A 205 5.46 -22.31 -22.25
C ARG A 205 5.62 -21.10 -21.34
N LEU A 206 6.37 -20.09 -21.78
CA LEU A 206 6.59 -18.86 -21.03
C LEU A 206 5.25 -18.18 -20.67
N TRP A 207 4.38 -17.98 -21.65
CA TRP A 207 3.07 -17.35 -21.41
C TRP A 207 2.18 -18.18 -20.49
N ALA A 208 2.18 -19.51 -20.61
CA ALA A 208 1.45 -20.35 -19.69
C ALA A 208 1.99 -20.27 -18.25
N LYS A 209 3.32 -20.23 -18.08
CA LYS A 209 3.97 -20.03 -16.78
C LYS A 209 3.58 -18.68 -16.18
N ILE A 210 3.64 -17.61 -16.96
CA ILE A 210 3.22 -16.25 -16.56
C ILE A 210 1.78 -16.27 -16.04
N TRP A 211 0.84 -16.80 -16.84
CA TRP A 211 -0.58 -16.83 -16.46
C TRP A 211 -0.88 -17.70 -15.25
N LEU A 212 -0.25 -18.87 -15.14
CA LEU A 212 -0.41 -19.75 -13.99
C LEU A 212 0.08 -19.11 -12.71
N GLN A 213 1.27 -18.49 -12.73
CA GLN A 213 1.81 -17.79 -11.57
C GLN A 213 0.96 -16.59 -11.17
N PHE A 214 0.49 -15.82 -12.16
CA PHE A 214 -0.41 -14.70 -11.92
C PHE A 214 -1.72 -15.14 -11.25
N LEU A 215 -2.42 -16.13 -11.83
CA LEU A 215 -3.69 -16.63 -11.29
C LEU A 215 -3.53 -17.26 -9.91
N PHE A 216 -2.45 -18.01 -9.69
CA PHE A 216 -2.17 -18.60 -8.39
C PHE A 216 -1.92 -17.53 -7.33
N MET A 217 -1.19 -16.48 -7.67
CA MET A 217 -0.92 -15.38 -6.75
C MET A 217 -2.20 -14.61 -6.39
N LEU A 218 -3.10 -14.40 -7.35
CA LEU A 218 -4.42 -13.81 -7.09
C LEU A 218 -5.28 -14.69 -6.19
N LEU A 219 -5.26 -16.01 -6.39
CA LEU A 219 -5.96 -16.95 -5.52
C LEU A 219 -5.39 -16.92 -4.09
N ALA A 220 -4.06 -16.91 -3.95
CA ALA A 220 -3.39 -16.81 -2.67
C ALA A 220 -3.76 -15.50 -1.93
N LEU A 221 -3.76 -14.37 -2.65
CA LEU A 221 -4.19 -13.08 -2.13
C LEU A 221 -5.65 -13.13 -1.65
N PHE A 222 -6.54 -13.68 -2.48
CA PHE A 222 -7.95 -13.82 -2.15
C PHE A 222 -8.13 -14.61 -0.84
N LEU A 223 -7.46 -15.75 -0.72
CA LEU A 223 -7.48 -16.57 0.50
C LEU A 223 -6.89 -15.83 1.71
N ALA A 224 -5.80 -15.09 1.55
CA ALA A 224 -5.18 -14.33 2.64
C ALA A 224 -6.10 -13.22 3.17
N ILE A 225 -6.70 -12.41 2.27
CA ILE A 225 -7.64 -11.35 2.63
C ILE A 225 -8.92 -11.93 3.23
N SER A 226 -9.49 -12.97 2.62
CA SER A 226 -10.67 -13.64 3.17
C SER A 226 -10.39 -14.26 4.53
N GLY A 227 -9.21 -14.88 4.73
CA GLY A 227 -8.79 -15.42 6.02
C GLY A 227 -8.64 -14.33 7.09
N ALA A 228 -8.02 -13.20 6.75
CA ALA A 228 -7.92 -12.03 7.63
C ALA A 228 -9.30 -11.50 8.03
N PHE A 229 -10.21 -11.33 7.07
CA PHE A 229 -11.58 -10.88 7.33
C PHE A 229 -12.36 -11.86 8.20
N LEU A 230 -12.34 -13.16 7.86
CA LEU A 230 -13.09 -14.19 8.58
C LEU A 230 -12.60 -14.37 10.00
N THR A 231 -11.29 -14.41 10.23
CA THR A 231 -10.73 -14.58 11.59
C THR A 231 -11.18 -13.49 12.54
N MET A 232 -11.07 -12.22 12.14
CA MET A 232 -11.53 -11.10 12.97
C MET A 232 -13.04 -11.03 13.09
N SER A 233 -13.77 -11.31 12.01
CA SER A 233 -15.25 -11.30 12.03
C SER A 233 -15.82 -12.35 12.97
N LEU A 234 -15.23 -13.56 12.99
CA LEU A 234 -15.65 -14.65 13.86
C LEU A 234 -15.28 -14.43 15.32
N ARG A 235 -14.18 -13.71 15.60
CA ARG A 235 -13.69 -13.49 16.96
C ARG A 235 -14.35 -12.29 17.65
N TYR A 236 -14.66 -11.24 16.89
CA TYR A 236 -15.23 -10.00 17.43
C TYR A 236 -16.55 -9.67 16.76
N SER A 237 -16.49 -8.93 15.65
CA SER A 237 -17.64 -8.52 14.87
C SER A 237 -17.22 -8.26 13.43
N VAL A 238 -18.18 -8.28 12.51
CA VAL A 238 -17.93 -7.97 11.09
C VAL A 238 -17.46 -6.51 10.91
N GLY A 239 -18.02 -5.58 11.69
CA GLY A 239 -17.84 -4.14 11.48
C GLY A 239 -18.82 -3.57 10.44
N ASP A 240 -18.80 -2.25 10.25
CA ASP A 240 -19.67 -1.57 9.27
C ASP A 240 -19.03 -1.58 7.88
N VAL A 241 -19.68 -2.23 6.92
CA VAL A 241 -19.23 -2.33 5.52
C VAL A 241 -19.35 -0.98 4.78
N SER A 242 -20.01 0.01 5.39
CA SER A 242 -20.11 1.39 4.90
C SER A 242 -18.98 2.26 5.44
N TYR A 243 -18.15 1.73 6.35
CA TYR A 243 -17.03 2.46 6.92
C TYR A 243 -16.08 2.94 5.81
N PRO A 244 -15.72 4.23 5.79
CA PRO A 244 -14.94 4.80 4.71
C PRO A 244 -13.44 4.52 4.84
N TYR A 245 -12.77 4.53 3.70
CA TYR A 245 -11.32 4.62 3.57
C TYR A 245 -11.00 5.80 2.64
N SER A 246 -9.96 6.58 2.98
CA SER A 246 -9.52 7.71 2.15
C SER A 246 -8.65 7.23 0.99
N ILE A 247 -8.98 7.67 -0.22
CA ILE A 247 -8.18 7.45 -1.42
C ILE A 247 -7.79 8.78 -2.08
N TYR A 248 -6.61 8.84 -2.66
CA TYR A 248 -6.17 9.96 -3.49
C TYR A 248 -6.44 9.65 -4.97
N PHE A 249 -7.45 10.30 -5.52
CA PHE A 249 -7.98 10.04 -6.86
C PHE A 249 -8.30 11.36 -7.57
N ASN A 250 -7.92 11.47 -8.84
CA ASN A 250 -8.13 12.67 -9.64
C ASN A 250 -7.64 13.95 -8.94
N HIS A 251 -6.40 13.89 -8.45
CA HIS A 251 -5.70 14.99 -7.78
C HIS A 251 -6.32 15.46 -6.44
N ASN A 252 -7.33 14.76 -5.91
CA ASN A 252 -8.02 15.10 -4.67
C ASN A 252 -8.24 13.88 -3.76
N TYR A 253 -8.57 14.15 -2.50
CA TYR A 253 -8.91 13.13 -1.52
C TYR A 253 -10.40 12.81 -1.58
N HIS A 254 -10.73 11.53 -1.58
CA HIS A 254 -12.09 11.02 -1.62
C HIS A 254 -12.26 9.90 -0.58
N ALA A 255 -13.37 9.92 0.16
CA ALA A 255 -13.76 8.81 1.03
C ALA A 255 -14.61 7.83 0.23
N ILE A 256 -14.21 6.56 0.21
CA ILE A 256 -14.98 5.48 -0.39
C ILE A 256 -15.33 4.44 0.68
N PRO A 257 -16.54 3.87 0.67
CA PRO A 257 -16.92 2.81 1.61
C PRO A 257 -16.12 1.53 1.34
N PHE A 258 -15.98 0.69 2.37
CA PHE A 258 -15.26 -0.59 2.31
C PHE A 258 -15.64 -1.47 1.11
N ARG A 259 -16.93 -1.50 0.72
CA ARG A 259 -17.45 -2.27 -0.42
C ARG A 259 -16.79 -1.91 -1.74
N LEU A 260 -16.41 -0.64 -1.93
CA LEU A 260 -15.72 -0.16 -3.13
C LEU A 260 -14.21 -0.25 -2.97
N TYR A 261 -13.72 -0.05 -1.74
CA TYR A 261 -12.30 -0.15 -1.42
C TYR A 261 -11.74 -1.55 -1.70
N LEU A 262 -12.41 -2.61 -1.26
CA LEU A 262 -11.85 -3.95 -1.35
C LEU A 262 -11.62 -4.42 -2.81
N PRO A 263 -12.59 -4.31 -3.75
CA PRO A 263 -12.35 -4.61 -5.16
C PRO A 263 -11.25 -3.73 -5.79
N LEU A 264 -11.16 -2.46 -5.39
CA LEU A 264 -10.12 -1.56 -5.87
C LEU A 264 -8.72 -2.06 -5.46
N VAL A 265 -8.54 -2.51 -4.21
CA VAL A 265 -7.29 -3.14 -3.75
C VAL A 265 -6.93 -4.35 -4.62
N PHE A 266 -7.90 -5.22 -4.93
CA PHE A 266 -7.66 -6.36 -5.82
C PHE A 266 -7.20 -5.93 -7.22
N ILE A 267 -7.79 -4.89 -7.80
CA ILE A 267 -7.40 -4.37 -9.11
C ILE A 267 -5.95 -3.84 -9.08
N ILE A 268 -5.61 -3.05 -8.06
CA ILE A 268 -4.26 -2.48 -7.90
C ILE A 268 -3.23 -3.61 -7.75
N ILE A 269 -3.50 -4.56 -6.84
CA ILE A 269 -2.59 -5.67 -6.60
C ILE A 269 -2.46 -6.56 -7.84
N ALA A 270 -3.55 -6.82 -8.57
CA ALA A 270 -3.49 -7.58 -9.82
C ALA A 270 -2.62 -6.88 -10.87
N CYS A 271 -2.84 -5.58 -11.09
CA CYS A 271 -2.04 -4.79 -12.03
C CYS A 271 -0.56 -4.83 -11.65
N LEU A 272 -0.25 -4.59 -10.38
CA LEU A 272 1.11 -4.57 -9.86
C LEU A 272 1.79 -5.96 -9.94
N THR A 273 1.03 -7.03 -9.66
CA THR A 273 1.53 -8.41 -9.79
C THR A 273 1.90 -8.74 -11.22
N LEU A 274 1.03 -8.41 -12.17
CA LEU A 274 1.30 -8.67 -13.59
C LEU A 274 2.51 -7.86 -14.08
N PHE A 275 2.60 -6.59 -13.68
CA PHE A 275 3.76 -5.74 -14.00
C PHE A 275 5.07 -6.34 -13.48
N ILE A 276 5.17 -6.67 -12.18
CA ILE A 276 6.41 -7.20 -11.60
C ILE A 276 6.77 -8.55 -12.20
N LEU A 277 5.79 -9.40 -12.46
CA LEU A 277 6.02 -10.70 -13.07
C LEU A 277 6.64 -10.54 -14.47
N LEU A 278 6.05 -9.69 -15.32
CA LEU A 278 6.61 -9.41 -16.66
C LEU A 278 7.97 -8.73 -16.57
N PHE A 279 8.15 -7.80 -15.63
CA PHE A 279 9.44 -7.15 -15.40
C PHE A 279 10.53 -8.16 -14.99
N SER A 280 10.20 -9.10 -14.11
CA SER A 280 11.09 -10.21 -13.70
C SER A 280 11.45 -11.11 -14.88
N VAL A 281 10.48 -11.43 -15.75
CA VAL A 281 10.71 -12.21 -16.97
C VAL A 281 11.66 -11.48 -17.91
N CYS A 282 11.44 -10.18 -18.16
CA CYS A 282 12.32 -9.37 -19.00
C CYS A 282 13.75 -9.33 -18.46
N LEU A 283 13.91 -9.09 -17.15
CA LEU A 283 15.22 -9.08 -16.51
C LEU A 283 15.89 -10.46 -16.62
N ASN A 284 15.18 -11.55 -16.34
CA ASN A 284 15.74 -12.90 -16.48
C ASN A 284 16.13 -13.25 -17.91
N LEU A 285 15.40 -12.75 -18.93
CA LEU A 285 15.79 -12.91 -20.33
C LEU A 285 17.10 -12.19 -20.66
N LEU A 286 17.40 -11.07 -19.98
CA LEU A 286 18.60 -10.25 -20.16
C LEU A 286 19.78 -10.76 -19.34
N THR A 287 19.58 -10.99 -18.04
CA THR A 287 20.64 -11.33 -17.07
C THR A 287 20.95 -12.81 -17.02
N LYS A 288 19.93 -13.67 -17.25
CA LYS A 288 19.96 -15.12 -17.00
C LYS A 288 20.44 -15.49 -15.59
N ASN A 289 20.30 -14.59 -14.62
CA ASN A 289 20.78 -14.77 -13.25
C ASN A 289 19.76 -14.18 -12.27
N SER A 290 19.27 -15.03 -11.36
CA SER A 290 18.24 -14.65 -10.39
C SER A 290 18.72 -13.60 -9.38
N TYR A 291 19.96 -13.68 -8.92
CA TYR A 291 20.53 -12.72 -7.97
C TYR A 291 20.69 -11.33 -8.59
N VAL A 292 21.15 -11.26 -9.85
CA VAL A 292 21.28 -9.99 -10.57
C VAL A 292 19.90 -9.39 -10.83
N THR A 293 18.92 -10.21 -11.22
CA THR A 293 17.53 -9.76 -11.39
C THR A 293 16.97 -9.20 -10.10
N LEU A 294 17.12 -9.92 -8.99
CA LEU A 294 16.68 -9.47 -7.67
C LEU A 294 17.36 -8.15 -7.28
N PHE A 295 18.68 -8.04 -7.47
CA PHE A 295 19.43 -6.82 -7.19
C PHE A 295 18.92 -5.63 -7.98
N ILE A 296 18.66 -5.78 -9.28
CA ILE A 296 18.12 -4.71 -10.13
C ILE A 296 16.71 -4.29 -9.66
N GLN A 297 15.86 -5.25 -9.29
CA GLN A 297 14.50 -4.97 -8.81
C GLN A 297 14.51 -4.17 -7.52
N PHE A 298 15.28 -4.61 -6.52
CA PHE A 298 15.43 -3.87 -5.27
C PHE A 298 16.07 -2.51 -5.47
N SER A 299 17.11 -2.42 -6.30
CA SER A 299 17.73 -1.14 -6.65
C SER A 299 16.70 -0.19 -7.26
N THR A 300 15.85 -0.68 -8.18
CA THR A 300 14.78 0.12 -8.80
C THR A 300 13.78 0.64 -7.77
N TYR A 301 13.38 -0.19 -6.80
CA TYR A 301 12.45 0.19 -5.75
C TYR A 301 13.04 1.20 -4.77
N PHE A 302 14.28 1.03 -4.31
CA PHE A 302 14.91 1.95 -3.37
C PHE A 302 15.43 3.23 -4.02
N LEU A 303 15.82 3.19 -5.30
CA LEU A 303 16.15 4.41 -6.04
C LEU A 303 14.93 5.35 -6.14
N ALA A 304 13.71 4.79 -6.19
CA ALA A 304 12.47 5.57 -6.12
C ALA A 304 12.39 6.47 -4.89
N THR A 305 12.81 5.93 -3.74
CA THR A 305 12.68 6.59 -2.44
C THR A 305 13.83 7.55 -2.16
N LEU A 306 15.00 7.33 -2.78
CA LEU A 306 16.20 8.14 -2.59
C LEU A 306 16.31 9.30 -3.58
N TRP A 307 15.73 9.19 -4.77
CA TRP A 307 15.80 10.25 -5.76
C TRP A 307 14.83 11.38 -5.40
N PRO A 308 15.23 12.66 -5.40
CA PRO A 308 14.31 13.77 -5.17
C PRO A 308 13.21 13.71 -6.23
N LEU A 309 11.98 13.39 -5.81
CA LEU A 309 10.84 13.15 -6.68
C LEU A 309 10.34 14.42 -7.41
N SER A 310 11.09 15.51 -7.37
CA SER A 310 10.74 16.80 -7.97
C SER A 310 10.86 16.85 -9.50
N ASN A 311 11.28 15.77 -10.15
CA ASN A 311 11.32 15.69 -11.61
C ASN A 311 9.93 15.35 -12.17
N LYS A 312 9.33 16.28 -12.92
CA LYS A 312 8.00 16.14 -13.54
C LYS A 312 7.88 14.89 -14.43
N TYR A 313 8.98 14.39 -15.00
CA TYR A 313 8.96 13.20 -15.86
C TYR A 313 8.80 11.88 -15.09
N LEU A 314 8.96 11.90 -13.76
CA LEU A 314 8.79 10.70 -12.93
C LEU A 314 7.36 10.14 -12.98
N VAL A 315 6.38 10.98 -13.31
CA VAL A 315 5.00 10.54 -13.54
C VAL A 315 4.95 9.43 -14.58
N PHE A 316 5.78 9.45 -15.64
CA PHE A 316 5.74 8.40 -16.68
C PHE A 316 6.51 7.12 -16.31
N SER A 317 7.27 7.15 -15.22
CA SER A 317 8.04 6.00 -14.75
C SER A 317 7.13 5.05 -13.96
N PRO A 318 7.26 3.72 -14.07
CA PRO A 318 6.47 2.79 -13.25
C PRO A 318 6.96 2.75 -11.79
N ILE A 319 8.10 3.37 -11.51
CA ILE A 319 8.84 3.27 -10.25
C ILE A 319 8.08 3.86 -9.05
N PRO A 320 7.51 5.08 -9.10
CA PRO A 320 6.70 5.61 -7.99
C PRO A 320 5.49 4.72 -7.67
N TYR A 321 5.04 3.94 -8.67
CA TYR A 321 3.88 3.06 -8.60
C TYR A 321 4.13 1.69 -7.97
N LEU A 322 5.36 1.43 -7.53
CA LEU A 322 5.70 0.21 -6.80
C LEU A 322 5.28 0.26 -5.33
N ASN A 323 5.11 1.44 -4.73
CA ASN A 323 4.49 1.56 -3.40
C ASN A 323 3.02 1.94 -3.56
N ALA A 324 2.17 0.94 -3.76
CA ALA A 324 0.76 1.14 -4.05
C ALA A 324 0.02 1.82 -2.90
N GLN A 325 0.41 1.55 -1.65
CA GLN A 325 -0.21 2.19 -0.49
C GLN A 325 0.05 3.70 -0.49
N ALA A 326 1.29 4.11 -0.74
CA ALA A 326 1.67 5.53 -0.74
C ALA A 326 0.98 6.34 -1.86
N ILE A 327 0.58 5.70 -2.96
CA ILE A 327 -0.24 6.34 -3.99
C ILE A 327 -1.70 6.37 -3.60
N LEU A 328 -2.21 5.26 -3.04
CA LEU A 328 -3.59 5.18 -2.58
C LEU A 328 -3.88 6.27 -1.53
N THR A 329 -2.92 6.57 -0.65
CA THR A 329 -3.03 7.61 0.38
C THR A 329 -2.62 9.01 -0.09
N GLY A 330 -2.05 9.17 -1.29
CA GLY A 330 -1.54 10.46 -1.78
C GLY A 330 -0.21 10.90 -1.16
N GLU A 331 0.45 10.04 -0.39
CA GLU A 331 1.78 10.29 0.18
C GLU A 331 2.81 10.59 -0.90
N THR A 332 2.84 9.82 -1.98
CA THR A 332 3.77 10.05 -3.10
C THR A 332 3.54 11.40 -3.78
N ALA A 333 2.27 11.81 -3.94
CA ALA A 333 1.93 13.09 -4.56
C ALA A 333 2.43 14.29 -3.72
N VAL A 334 2.25 14.22 -2.40
CA VAL A 334 2.67 15.26 -1.47
C VAL A 334 4.19 15.30 -1.32
N THR A 335 4.84 14.16 -1.13
CA THR A 335 6.30 14.06 -0.97
C THR A 335 7.05 14.43 -2.26
N ALA A 336 6.50 14.10 -3.42
CA ALA A 336 7.05 14.50 -4.72
C ALA A 336 6.76 15.95 -5.11
N GLY A 337 5.76 16.58 -4.49
CA GLY A 337 5.21 17.86 -4.97
C GLY A 337 4.56 17.75 -6.36
N LEU A 338 4.12 16.54 -6.75
CA LEU A 338 3.53 16.24 -8.04
C LEU A 338 2.10 15.73 -7.84
N PRO A 339 1.07 16.60 -7.91
CA PRO A 339 -0.32 16.20 -7.69
C PRO A 339 -0.82 15.20 -8.75
N SER A 340 -0.17 15.15 -9.91
CA SER A 340 -0.48 14.21 -11.00
C SER A 340 -0.11 12.77 -10.70
N ILE A 341 0.61 12.47 -9.62
CA ILE A 341 0.82 11.10 -9.15
C ILE A 341 -0.42 10.70 -8.35
N ASP A 342 -1.45 10.22 -9.04
CA ASP A 342 -2.68 9.74 -8.43
C ASP A 342 -2.93 8.25 -8.75
N LEU A 343 -3.98 7.69 -8.16
CA LEU A 343 -4.34 6.30 -8.37
C LEU A 343 -4.66 5.98 -9.85
N LEU A 344 -5.35 6.89 -10.55
CA LEU A 344 -5.77 6.65 -11.93
C LEU A 344 -4.58 6.64 -12.88
N THR A 345 -3.73 7.67 -12.79
CA THR A 345 -2.48 7.77 -13.56
C THR A 345 -1.60 6.57 -13.28
N GLY A 346 -1.46 6.15 -12.02
CA GLY A 346 -0.68 4.96 -11.67
C GLY A 346 -1.17 3.69 -12.35
N LEU A 347 -2.47 3.44 -12.33
CA LEU A 347 -3.06 2.29 -13.04
C LEU A 347 -2.83 2.38 -14.55
N LEU A 348 -2.99 3.56 -15.16
CA LEU A 348 -2.78 3.75 -16.60
C LEU A 348 -1.33 3.53 -17.00
N ILE A 349 -0.38 4.05 -16.21
CA ILE A 349 1.05 3.92 -16.47
C ILE A 349 1.50 2.47 -16.28
N LEU A 350 1.07 1.80 -15.21
CA LEU A 350 1.33 0.37 -15.04
C LEU A 350 0.75 -0.45 -16.21
N CYS A 351 -0.47 -0.16 -16.65
CA CYS A 351 -1.06 -0.80 -17.84
C CYS A 351 -0.22 -0.58 -19.10
N ALA A 352 0.23 0.65 -19.35
CA ALA A 352 1.08 0.98 -20.51
C ALA A 352 2.40 0.19 -20.47
N TRP A 353 3.03 0.09 -19.30
CA TRP A 353 4.25 -0.67 -19.11
C TRP A 353 4.04 -2.19 -19.21
N ILE A 354 2.90 -2.72 -18.74
CA ILE A 354 2.51 -4.13 -18.94
C ILE A 354 2.44 -4.45 -20.44
N ILE A 355 1.80 -3.58 -21.23
CA ILE A 355 1.71 -3.74 -22.68
C ILE A 355 3.10 -3.71 -23.32
N LEU A 356 3.93 -2.72 -22.94
CA LEU A 356 5.29 -2.58 -23.45
C LEU A 356 6.15 -3.81 -23.14
N LEU A 357 6.17 -4.28 -21.89
CA LEU A 357 6.94 -5.45 -21.48
C LEU A 357 6.44 -6.72 -22.17
N SER A 358 5.12 -6.88 -22.32
CA SER A 358 4.52 -7.98 -23.07
C SER A 358 4.99 -8.00 -24.53
N LEU A 359 5.02 -6.85 -25.20
CA LEU A 359 5.52 -6.71 -26.57
C LEU A 359 7.01 -7.04 -26.66
N VAL A 360 7.83 -6.57 -25.71
CA VAL A 360 9.26 -6.89 -25.65
C VAL A 360 9.47 -8.39 -25.50
N ILE A 361 8.75 -9.05 -24.59
CA ILE A 361 8.81 -10.50 -24.40
C ILE A 361 8.41 -11.23 -25.68
N HIS A 362 7.33 -10.80 -26.33
CA HIS A 362 6.87 -11.39 -27.58
C HIS A 362 7.94 -11.30 -28.67
N PHE A 363 8.53 -10.11 -28.89
CA PHE A 363 9.55 -9.87 -29.90
C PHE A 363 10.83 -10.68 -29.64
N VAL A 364 11.34 -10.65 -28.41
CA VAL A 364 12.56 -11.39 -28.02
C VAL A 364 12.37 -12.90 -28.19
N THR A 365 11.19 -13.42 -27.84
CA THR A 365 10.92 -14.87 -27.96
C THR A 365 10.59 -15.30 -29.39
N ALA A 366 10.05 -14.43 -30.23
CA ALA A 366 9.83 -14.70 -31.65
C ALA A 366 11.17 -14.85 -32.40
N ASN A 367 12.14 -13.97 -32.15
CA ASN A 367 13.44 -13.98 -32.83
C ASN A 367 14.31 -15.19 -32.46
N ARG A 368 14.11 -15.79 -31.27
CA ARG A 368 14.82 -17.02 -30.87
C ARG A 368 14.45 -18.26 -31.70
N LYS A 369 13.40 -18.22 -32.53
CA LYS A 369 13.06 -19.32 -33.45
C LYS A 369 14.00 -19.42 -34.65
N VAL A 370 14.77 -18.38 -34.98
CA VAL A 370 15.55 -18.31 -36.23
C VAL A 370 16.99 -18.81 -36.07
N ALA A 371 17.52 -18.90 -34.84
CA ALA A 371 18.92 -19.27 -34.58
C ALA A 371 19.17 -20.79 -34.44
N LYS A 372 18.27 -21.64 -34.94
CA LYS A 372 18.43 -23.10 -34.98
C LYS A 372 18.07 -23.64 -36.36
N THR A 373 18.96 -23.42 -37.31
CA THR A 373 19.13 -24.26 -38.51
C THR A 373 20.57 -24.72 -38.53
#